data_AF-A0A239HR99-F1
#
_entry.id   AF-A0A239HR99-F1
#
_cell.length_a   1.000
_cell.length_b   1.000
_cell.length_c   1.000
_cell.angle_alpha   90.00
_cell.angle_beta   90.00
_cell.angle_gamma   90.00
#
_symmetry.space_group_name_H-M   'P 1'
#
loop_
_entity.id
_entity.type
_entity.pdbx_description
1 polymer ?
#
loop_
_entity_poly.entity_id
_entity_poly.type
_entity_poly.pdbx_seq_one_letter_code
_entity_poly.pdbx_strand_id
1 'polypeptide(L)'
;MSVEENLQRISDALVGVEHTKPIVKKYAKLEIVLADLLKISPRDIYGVWVSKAANQSVRATQSDRGQTAKLLVSIFKRTGHDEHAIRRAARKYAEKHNQPLLLIQEQTSGELPWLPIGAILPEPNEEALKIVTSLRDELDLEDIVTVPVPDLVHSSIPRDHLTLLESIRSAGVDAAELGRALSGRSDISEILSVLLSTKSGLTAAEVAIVARRRDLVSELKELAKTPGTTETQMHKAIGKNYWLFGGRYSGVADRRHITILDQYDIPLICADGSLHLIELKGPDIKDLVYKHRSHMIAGTDIHEAASQSMNYLRALDEQGATLETQYRNELGVQYDLRRARATVVIGHQDHAVSEELSRRQVDHAIRSYNAHLSRVEVLTYADLLDSAERALNFDVEMDS
;
A
#
# COMPACT_ATOMS: atom_id res chain seq x y z
N MET A 1 -19.07 13.41 -40.32
CA MET A 1 -19.80 12.13 -40.20
C MET A 1 -20.63 12.21 -38.95
N SER A 2 -21.68 11.41 -38.82
CA SER A 2 -22.37 11.33 -37.53
C SER A 2 -21.50 10.59 -36.51
N VAL A 3 -21.73 10.84 -35.22
CA VAL A 3 -21.10 10.08 -34.13
C VAL A 3 -21.35 8.57 -34.31
N GLU A 4 -22.57 8.20 -34.70
CA GLU A 4 -22.97 6.82 -34.94
C GLU A 4 -22.15 6.14 -36.07
N GLU A 5 -21.91 6.85 -37.17
CA GLU A 5 -21.03 6.39 -38.25
C GLU A 5 -19.58 6.19 -37.77
N ASN A 6 -19.07 7.10 -36.93
CA ASN A 6 -17.73 6.99 -36.36
C ASN A 6 -17.60 5.79 -35.41
N LEU A 7 -18.60 5.57 -34.54
CA LEU A 7 -18.64 4.43 -33.63
C LEU A 7 -18.73 3.10 -34.39
N GLN A 8 -19.54 3.03 -35.46
CA GLN A 8 -19.61 1.87 -36.34
C GLN A 8 -18.25 1.55 -36.98
N ARG A 9 -17.55 2.56 -37.52
CA ARG A 9 -16.22 2.38 -38.12
C ARG A 9 -15.19 1.84 -37.12
N ILE A 10 -15.22 2.30 -35.87
CA ILE A 10 -14.34 1.80 -34.80
C ILE A 10 -14.67 0.34 -34.49
N SER A 11 -15.95 0.01 -34.37
CA SER A 11 -16.41 -1.33 -34.08
C SER A 11 -16.02 -2.31 -35.19
N ASP A 12 -16.29 -1.97 -36.45
CA ASP A 12 -15.95 -2.78 -37.62
C ASP A 12 -14.44 -3.02 -37.76
N ALA A 13 -13.61 -2.07 -37.32
CA ALA A 13 -12.16 -2.21 -37.33
C ALA A 13 -11.63 -3.24 -36.31
N LEU A 14 -12.43 -3.59 -35.29
CA LEU A 14 -12.10 -4.53 -34.23
C LEU A 14 -12.81 -5.89 -34.39
N VAL A 15 -13.94 -5.94 -35.10
CA VAL A 15 -14.64 -7.20 -35.38
C VAL A 15 -13.73 -8.17 -36.16
N GLY A 16 -13.66 -9.41 -35.67
CA GLY A 16 -12.86 -10.47 -36.27
C GLY A 16 -11.35 -10.40 -36.00
N VAL A 17 -10.88 -9.43 -35.20
CA VAL A 17 -9.48 -9.36 -34.79
C VAL A 17 -9.17 -10.42 -33.72
N GLU A 18 -8.13 -11.22 -33.94
CA GLU A 18 -7.66 -12.19 -32.94
C GLU A 18 -6.82 -11.51 -31.84
N HIS A 19 -7.50 -10.85 -30.88
CA HIS A 19 -6.88 -9.99 -29.88
C HIS A 19 -5.81 -10.65 -29.01
N THR A 20 -5.89 -11.96 -28.76
CA THR A 20 -4.93 -12.68 -27.91
C THR A 20 -3.62 -13.00 -28.62
N LYS A 21 -3.60 -13.08 -29.96
CA LYS A 21 -2.38 -13.44 -30.72
C LYS A 21 -1.42 -12.26 -30.88
N PRO A 22 -0.09 -12.45 -30.76
CA PRO A 22 0.91 -11.39 -30.92
C PRO A 22 1.19 -11.10 -32.39
N ILE A 23 0.17 -10.66 -33.14
CA ILE A 23 0.28 -10.34 -34.56
C ILE A 23 0.68 -8.87 -34.73
N VAL A 24 1.77 -8.63 -35.47
CA VAL A 24 2.23 -7.28 -35.84
C VAL A 24 1.19 -6.62 -36.74
N LYS A 25 0.84 -5.36 -36.49
CA LYS A 25 -0.18 -4.57 -37.23
C LYS A 25 -1.63 -5.08 -37.14
N LYS A 26 -1.98 -5.93 -36.18
CA LYS A 26 -3.39 -6.40 -36.05
C LYS A 26 -4.41 -5.30 -35.78
N TYR A 27 -3.98 -4.15 -35.28
CA TYR A 27 -4.82 -2.98 -35.04
C TYR A 27 -4.66 -1.88 -36.10
N ALA A 28 -4.01 -2.15 -37.23
CA ALA A 28 -3.76 -1.14 -38.26
C ALA A 28 -5.06 -0.52 -38.82
N LYS A 29 -6.14 -1.30 -38.95
CA LYS A 29 -7.45 -0.77 -39.37
C LYS A 29 -7.99 0.25 -38.37
N LEU A 30 -7.91 -0.06 -37.06
CA LEU A 30 -8.31 0.85 -36.00
C LEU A 30 -7.45 2.12 -35.98
N GLU A 31 -6.13 1.95 -36.10
CA GLU A 31 -5.17 3.07 -36.16
C GLU A 31 -5.50 4.02 -37.33
N ILE A 32 -5.92 3.50 -38.50
CA ILE A 32 -6.34 4.31 -39.65
C ILE A 32 -7.66 5.05 -39.37
N VAL A 33 -8.66 4.38 -38.78
CA VAL A 33 -9.95 5.01 -38.45
C VAL A 33 -9.75 6.16 -37.47
N LEU A 34 -8.97 5.93 -36.39
CA LEU A 34 -8.69 6.96 -35.39
C LEU A 34 -7.81 8.08 -35.95
N ALA A 35 -6.85 7.78 -36.83
CA ALA A 35 -6.04 8.78 -37.50
C ALA A 35 -6.87 9.74 -38.37
N ASP A 36 -7.81 9.19 -39.14
CA ASP A 36 -8.73 9.98 -39.95
C ASP A 36 -9.66 10.85 -39.09
N LEU A 37 -10.16 10.30 -37.99
CA LEU A 37 -11.01 11.02 -37.04
C LEU A 37 -10.26 12.17 -36.34
N LEU A 38 -9.03 11.93 -35.92
CA LEU A 38 -8.23 12.87 -35.13
C LEU A 38 -7.31 13.78 -35.96
N LYS A 39 -7.26 13.56 -37.28
CA LYS A 39 -6.33 14.26 -38.20
C LYS A 39 -4.86 14.17 -37.77
N ILE A 40 -4.46 13.00 -37.27
CA ILE A 40 -3.06 12.66 -36.92
C ILE A 40 -2.56 11.48 -37.76
N SER A 41 -1.26 11.17 -37.70
CA SER A 41 -0.70 10.02 -38.43
C SER A 41 -1.13 8.69 -37.79
N PRO A 42 -1.46 7.63 -38.57
CA PRO A 42 -1.67 6.29 -38.00
C PRO A 42 -0.46 5.75 -37.23
N ARG A 43 0.75 6.25 -37.53
CA ARG A 43 1.97 5.88 -36.78
C ARG A 43 2.01 6.45 -35.38
N ASP A 44 1.29 7.55 -35.14
CA ASP A 44 1.18 8.23 -33.86
C ASP A 44 0.14 7.58 -32.94
N ILE A 45 -0.56 6.53 -33.42
CA ILE A 45 -1.54 5.77 -32.65
C ILE A 45 -0.97 4.36 -32.40
N TYR A 46 -1.13 3.87 -31.17
CA TYR A 46 -0.71 2.52 -30.81
C TYR A 46 -1.78 1.77 -30.03
N GLY A 47 -2.34 0.72 -30.66
CA GLY A 47 -3.34 -0.16 -30.04
C GLY A 47 -2.71 -1.28 -29.22
N VAL A 48 -3.18 -1.49 -27.99
CA VAL A 48 -2.74 -2.55 -27.08
C VAL A 48 -3.92 -3.38 -26.59
N TRP A 49 -3.76 -4.70 -26.63
CA TRP A 49 -4.69 -5.65 -26.01
C TRP A 49 -4.39 -5.78 -24.51
N VAL A 50 -5.40 -5.55 -23.66
CA VAL A 50 -5.28 -5.61 -22.20
C VAL A 50 -6.16 -6.73 -21.66
N SER A 51 -5.60 -7.93 -21.53
CA SER A 51 -6.31 -9.07 -20.89
C SER A 51 -6.27 -9.05 -19.36
N LYS A 52 -5.36 -8.28 -18.75
CA LYS A 52 -5.19 -8.08 -17.31
C LYS A 52 -4.62 -6.68 -17.07
N ALA A 53 -4.96 -6.03 -15.96
CA ALA A 53 -4.52 -4.67 -15.64
C ALA A 53 -3.00 -4.46 -15.77
N ALA A 54 -2.19 -5.40 -15.28
CA ALA A 54 -0.73 -5.33 -15.38
C ALA A 54 -0.16 -5.41 -16.82
N ASN A 55 -0.93 -5.93 -17.79
CA ASN A 55 -0.42 -6.12 -19.15
C ASN A 55 -0.32 -4.80 -19.94
N GLN A 56 -1.04 -3.77 -19.51
CA GLN A 56 -1.06 -2.50 -20.20
C GLN A 56 0.30 -1.81 -20.18
N SER A 57 0.89 -1.64 -18.99
CA SER A 57 2.21 -1.02 -18.83
C SER A 57 3.30 -1.85 -19.48
N VAL A 58 3.28 -3.18 -19.28
CA VAL A 58 4.29 -4.08 -19.87
C VAL A 58 4.32 -3.97 -21.39
N ARG A 59 3.15 -4.03 -22.07
CA ARG A 59 3.10 -4.05 -23.54
C ARG A 59 3.33 -2.69 -24.18
N ALA A 60 2.95 -1.60 -23.51
CA ALA A 60 3.17 -0.27 -24.02
C ALA A 60 4.65 0.16 -23.84
N THR A 61 5.29 -0.21 -22.72
CA THR A 61 6.72 0.08 -22.49
C THR A 61 7.65 -0.82 -23.30
N GLN A 62 7.27 -2.04 -23.68
CA GLN A 62 8.14 -2.93 -24.47
C GLN A 62 8.20 -2.60 -25.97
N SER A 63 7.41 -1.64 -26.45
CA SER A 63 7.33 -1.29 -27.87
C SER A 63 7.75 0.15 -28.08
N ASP A 64 8.71 0.39 -28.97
CA ASP A 64 9.14 1.75 -29.35
C ASP A 64 7.94 2.58 -29.83
N ARG A 65 7.04 1.97 -30.61
CA ARG A 65 5.79 2.63 -31.04
C ARG A 65 4.87 2.97 -29.87
N GLY A 66 4.83 2.15 -28.83
CA GLY A 66 4.03 2.43 -27.63
C GLY A 66 4.60 3.60 -26.83
N GLN A 67 5.92 3.67 -26.72
CA GLN A 67 6.61 4.76 -26.03
C GLN A 67 6.52 6.11 -26.78
N THR A 68 6.45 6.09 -28.12
CA THR A 68 6.45 7.32 -28.93
C THR A 68 5.08 7.71 -29.50
N ALA A 69 4.03 6.93 -29.25
CA ALA A 69 2.69 7.25 -29.74
C ALA A 69 2.16 8.54 -29.11
N LYS A 70 1.45 9.35 -29.91
CA LYS A 70 0.67 10.50 -29.44
C LYS A 70 -0.66 10.09 -28.85
N LEU A 71 -1.19 8.91 -29.20
CA LEU A 71 -2.40 8.33 -28.61
C LEU A 71 -2.21 6.83 -28.37
N LEU A 72 -2.34 6.41 -27.12
CA LEU A 72 -2.42 4.99 -26.77
C LEU A 72 -3.89 4.54 -26.79
N VAL A 73 -4.17 3.34 -27.30
CA VAL A 73 -5.52 2.78 -27.34
C VAL A 73 -5.55 1.45 -26.62
N SER A 74 -6.23 1.38 -25.47
CA SER A 74 -6.37 0.15 -24.70
C SER A 74 -7.66 -0.56 -25.04
N ILE A 75 -7.53 -1.77 -25.57
CA ILE A 75 -8.64 -2.61 -26.04
C ILE A 75 -8.77 -3.78 -25.07
N PHE A 76 -9.97 -3.99 -24.52
CA PHE A 76 -10.20 -5.06 -23.53
C PHE A 76 -11.64 -5.59 -23.58
N LYS A 77 -11.85 -6.78 -23.03
CA LYS A 77 -13.17 -7.41 -22.95
C LYS A 77 -13.88 -7.02 -21.66
N ARG A 78 -15.21 -6.93 -21.70
CA ARG A 78 -16.07 -6.94 -20.51
C ARG A 78 -16.18 -8.37 -19.95
N THR A 79 -15.05 -8.94 -19.55
CA THR A 79 -15.05 -10.16 -18.71
C THR A 79 -15.14 -9.74 -17.25
N GLY A 80 -15.70 -10.57 -16.36
CA GLY A 80 -15.87 -10.31 -14.91
C GLY A 80 -14.58 -10.06 -14.09
N HIS A 81 -13.48 -9.70 -14.75
CA HIS A 81 -12.36 -9.00 -14.16
C HIS A 81 -12.73 -7.55 -13.86
N ASP A 82 -12.13 -7.04 -12.79
CA ASP A 82 -12.36 -5.70 -12.26
C ASP A 82 -12.06 -4.62 -13.31
N GLU A 83 -13.09 -4.12 -14.00
CA GLU A 83 -13.02 -2.98 -14.95
C GLU A 83 -12.30 -1.79 -14.29
N HIS A 84 -12.51 -1.59 -12.99
CA HIS A 84 -11.81 -0.56 -12.24
C HIS A 84 -10.31 -0.83 -12.17
N ALA A 85 -9.84 -2.09 -12.14
CA ALA A 85 -8.41 -2.39 -12.19
C ALA A 85 -7.79 -2.01 -13.54
N ILE A 86 -8.48 -2.27 -14.67
CA ILE A 86 -7.99 -1.86 -16.00
C ILE A 86 -8.00 -0.34 -16.13
N ARG A 87 -9.09 0.34 -15.75
CA ARG A 87 -9.16 1.81 -15.76
C ARG A 87 -8.09 2.44 -14.86
N ARG A 88 -7.84 1.88 -13.67
CA ARG A 88 -6.77 2.34 -12.77
C ARG A 88 -5.37 2.14 -13.37
N ALA A 89 -5.10 0.98 -13.98
CA ALA A 89 -3.83 0.72 -14.63
C ALA A 89 -3.61 1.65 -15.83
N ALA A 90 -4.66 1.91 -16.60
CA ALA A 90 -4.62 2.85 -17.70
C ALA A 90 -4.34 4.27 -17.27
N ARG A 91 -4.96 4.69 -16.16
CA ARG A 91 -4.71 5.99 -15.56
C ARG A 91 -3.26 6.12 -15.11
N LYS A 92 -2.76 5.16 -14.32
CA LYS A 92 -1.35 5.15 -13.87
C LYS A 92 -0.35 5.18 -15.02
N TYR A 93 -0.65 4.48 -16.13
CA TYR A 93 0.20 4.51 -17.31
C TYR A 93 0.20 5.88 -17.98
N ALA A 94 -1.00 6.43 -18.26
CA ALA A 94 -1.14 7.75 -18.87
C ALA A 94 -0.44 8.83 -18.02
N GLU A 95 -0.61 8.80 -16.70
CA GLU A 95 0.07 9.68 -15.74
C GLU A 95 1.59 9.55 -15.83
N LYS A 96 2.11 8.33 -15.72
CA LYS A 96 3.55 8.07 -15.68
C LYS A 96 4.27 8.50 -16.96
N HIS A 97 3.60 8.35 -18.10
CA HIS A 97 4.20 8.58 -19.42
C HIS A 97 3.75 9.88 -20.09
N ASN A 98 2.85 10.65 -19.45
CA ASN A 98 2.21 11.84 -19.99
C ASN A 98 1.66 11.65 -21.43
N GLN A 99 0.98 10.51 -21.67
CA GLN A 99 0.40 10.16 -22.97
C GLN A 99 -1.14 10.05 -22.87
N PRO A 100 -1.91 10.68 -23.79
CA PRO A 100 -3.35 10.53 -23.80
C PRO A 100 -3.74 9.11 -24.21
N LEU A 101 -4.86 8.64 -23.68
CA LEU A 101 -5.24 7.25 -23.77
C LEU A 101 -6.74 7.07 -24.02
N LEU A 102 -7.10 6.29 -25.03
CA LEU A 102 -8.47 5.90 -25.35
C LEU A 102 -8.77 4.49 -24.83
N LEU A 103 -9.92 4.30 -24.17
CA LEU A 103 -10.39 3.01 -23.70
C LEU A 103 -11.49 2.48 -24.62
N ILE A 104 -11.30 1.28 -25.17
CA ILE A 104 -12.31 0.59 -26.00
C ILE A 104 -12.64 -0.76 -25.36
N GLN A 105 -13.92 -1.01 -25.13
CA GLN A 105 -14.42 -2.19 -24.44
C GLN A 105 -15.36 -3.00 -25.34
N GLU A 106 -15.22 -4.32 -25.29
CA GLU A 106 -16.21 -5.24 -25.87
C GLU A 106 -17.54 -5.13 -25.12
N GLN A 107 -18.63 -4.93 -25.84
CA GLN A 107 -19.98 -4.88 -25.31
C GLN A 107 -20.61 -6.27 -25.29
N THR A 108 -21.34 -6.57 -24.21
CA THR A 108 -22.08 -7.84 -24.04
C THR A 108 -23.42 -7.86 -24.76
N SER A 109 -23.95 -6.68 -25.09
CA SER A 109 -25.25 -6.49 -25.71
C SER A 109 -25.26 -5.17 -26.48
N GLY A 110 -25.68 -5.19 -27.75
CA GLY A 110 -25.75 -4.00 -28.59
C GLY A 110 -25.45 -4.33 -30.06
N GLU A 111 -25.79 -3.40 -30.95
CA GLU A 111 -25.48 -3.51 -32.38
C GLU A 111 -23.98 -3.32 -32.67
N LEU A 112 -23.28 -2.61 -31.78
CA LEU A 112 -21.84 -2.35 -31.85
C LEU A 112 -21.07 -3.18 -30.80
N PRO A 113 -20.37 -4.26 -31.19
CA PRO A 113 -19.64 -5.10 -30.25
C PRO A 113 -18.43 -4.43 -29.59
N TRP A 114 -17.92 -3.32 -30.10
CA TRP A 114 -16.82 -2.56 -29.49
C TRP A 114 -17.15 -1.09 -29.42
N LEU A 115 -17.08 -0.52 -28.22
CA LEU A 115 -17.35 0.90 -28.00
C LEU A 115 -16.21 1.57 -27.24
N PRO A 116 -15.83 2.80 -27.64
CA PRO A 116 -15.14 3.74 -26.78
C PRO A 116 -15.96 3.98 -25.51
N ILE A 117 -15.34 3.81 -24.34
CA ILE A 117 -16.02 3.98 -23.05
C ILE A 117 -15.40 5.08 -22.18
N GLY A 118 -14.40 5.78 -22.71
CA GLY A 118 -13.75 6.88 -22.04
C GLY A 118 -12.36 7.16 -22.58
N ALA A 119 -11.84 8.33 -22.22
CA ALA A 119 -10.47 8.72 -22.50
C ALA A 119 -9.81 9.30 -21.24
N ILE A 120 -8.49 9.17 -21.16
CA ILE A 120 -7.67 9.67 -20.06
C ILE A 120 -6.69 10.69 -20.64
N LEU A 121 -6.72 11.91 -20.09
CA LEU A 121 -5.79 12.99 -20.43
C LEU A 121 -4.87 13.26 -19.24
N PRO A 122 -3.57 12.97 -19.31
CA PRO A 122 -2.67 13.13 -18.17
C PRO A 122 -2.28 14.57 -17.84
N GLU A 123 -2.15 15.46 -18.84
CA GLU A 123 -1.92 16.90 -18.69
C GLU A 123 -2.38 17.62 -19.97
N PRO A 124 -2.90 18.86 -19.91
CA PRO A 124 -3.18 19.64 -21.11
C PRO A 124 -1.88 20.18 -21.72
N ASN A 125 -1.17 19.36 -22.49
CA ASN A 125 -0.38 19.92 -23.59
C ASN A 125 -1.34 20.19 -24.76
N GLU A 126 -1.07 21.24 -25.53
CA GLU A 126 -2.00 21.73 -26.57
C GLU A 126 -2.38 20.63 -27.58
N GLU A 127 -1.46 19.69 -27.84
CA GLU A 127 -1.65 18.58 -28.77
C GLU A 127 -2.54 17.47 -28.19
N ALA A 128 -2.32 17.07 -26.94
CA ALA A 128 -3.13 16.08 -26.23
C ALA A 128 -4.54 16.60 -25.95
N LEU A 129 -4.67 17.90 -25.65
CA LEU A 129 -5.97 18.56 -25.49
C LEU A 129 -6.74 18.58 -26.81
N LYS A 130 -6.07 18.86 -27.94
CA LYS A 130 -6.69 18.76 -29.28
C LYS A 130 -7.18 17.35 -29.55
N ILE A 131 -6.35 16.33 -29.31
CA ILE A 131 -6.72 14.93 -29.50
C ILE A 131 -7.93 14.54 -28.65
N VAL A 132 -7.94 14.87 -27.36
CA VAL A 132 -9.04 14.48 -26.45
C VAL A 132 -10.32 15.27 -26.72
N THR A 133 -10.21 16.55 -27.11
CA THR A 133 -11.38 17.34 -27.52
C THR A 133 -11.98 16.77 -28.82
N SER A 134 -11.14 16.42 -29.79
CA SER A 134 -11.62 15.73 -31.01
C SER A 134 -12.24 14.36 -30.70
N LEU A 135 -11.69 13.60 -29.76
CA LEU A 135 -12.32 12.35 -29.29
C LEU A 135 -13.68 12.60 -28.64
N ARG A 136 -13.83 13.66 -27.85
CA ARG A 136 -15.12 14.04 -27.25
C ARG A 136 -16.15 14.36 -28.33
N ASP A 137 -15.77 15.25 -29.25
CA ASP A 137 -16.70 15.81 -30.23
C ASP A 137 -17.12 14.77 -31.28
N GLU A 138 -16.19 13.90 -31.70
CA GLU A 138 -16.44 12.93 -32.77
C GLU A 138 -17.05 11.60 -32.27
N LEU A 139 -16.95 11.30 -30.96
CA LEU A 139 -17.39 10.02 -30.38
C LEU A 139 -18.41 10.17 -29.24
N ASP A 140 -18.82 11.40 -28.89
CA ASP A 140 -19.76 11.72 -27.81
C ASP A 140 -19.37 11.08 -26.46
N LEU A 141 -18.09 11.20 -26.11
CA LEU A 141 -17.55 10.64 -24.88
C LEU A 141 -17.92 11.51 -23.67
N GLU A 142 -18.94 11.10 -22.93
CA GLU A 142 -19.31 11.71 -21.64
C GLU A 142 -18.22 11.49 -20.57
N ASP A 143 -17.49 10.38 -20.65
CA ASP A 143 -16.63 9.85 -19.59
C ASP A 143 -15.13 10.15 -19.87
N ILE A 144 -14.79 11.45 -19.97
CA ILE A 144 -13.40 11.92 -20.14
C ILE A 144 -12.81 12.31 -18.79
N VAL A 145 -11.80 11.54 -18.38
CA VAL A 145 -11.06 11.79 -17.13
C VAL A 145 -9.83 12.64 -17.47
N THR A 146 -9.87 13.92 -17.11
CA THR A 146 -8.64 14.73 -17.05
C THR A 146 -7.93 14.43 -15.74
N VAL A 147 -6.68 14.02 -15.85
CA VAL A 147 -5.76 13.86 -14.74
C VAL A 147 -4.85 15.09 -14.76
N PRO A 148 -4.52 15.69 -13.61
CA PRO A 148 -3.50 16.72 -13.52
C PRO A 148 -2.12 16.08 -13.26
N VAL A 149 -1.09 16.47 -14.02
CA VAL A 149 0.33 16.23 -13.66
C VAL A 149 0.71 17.19 -12.52
N PRO A 150 1.47 16.74 -11.50
CA PRO A 150 2.07 17.64 -10.52
C PRO A 150 3.18 18.47 -11.18
N ASP A 151 3.08 19.79 -11.09
CA ASP A 151 4.07 20.73 -11.65
C ASP A 151 5.53 20.32 -11.35
N LEU A 152 6.29 20.11 -12.42
CA LEU A 152 7.63 20.67 -12.53
C LEU A 152 7.44 22.18 -12.61
N VAL A 153 7.91 22.87 -11.58
CA VAL A 153 7.94 24.33 -11.41
C VAL A 153 8.10 25.09 -12.73
N HIS A 154 7.02 25.67 -13.26
CA HIS A 154 7.06 26.92 -14.03
C HIS A 154 5.75 27.70 -13.90
N SER A 155 5.72 28.50 -12.83
CA SER A 155 5.17 29.87 -12.77
C SER A 155 3.99 30.22 -13.71
N SER A 156 2.78 30.19 -13.18
CA SER A 156 1.83 31.33 -13.25
C SER A 156 0.50 31.04 -12.52
N ILE A 157 0.55 30.98 -11.17
CA ILE A 157 -0.65 31.22 -10.36
C ILE A 157 -0.54 32.65 -9.79
N PRO A 158 -1.57 33.51 -9.93
CA PRO A 158 -1.58 34.84 -9.36
C PRO A 158 -1.39 34.78 -7.84
N ARG A 159 -0.43 35.56 -7.34
CA ARG A 159 -0.25 35.82 -5.92
C ARG A 159 -1.48 36.52 -5.39
N ASP A 160 -2.33 35.82 -4.66
CA ASP A 160 -2.98 36.43 -3.50
C ASP A 160 -2.84 35.51 -2.30
N HIS A 161 -2.16 36.07 -1.31
CA HIS A 161 -1.74 35.44 -0.08
C HIS A 161 -2.93 35.33 0.87
N LEU A 162 -3.38 34.10 1.11
CA LEU A 162 -3.79 33.56 2.41
C LEU A 162 -3.97 32.05 2.20
N THR A 163 -3.14 31.23 2.82
CA THR A 163 -3.39 29.79 2.81
C THR A 163 -4.76 29.54 3.47
N LEU A 164 -5.56 28.60 2.98
CA LEU A 164 -6.87 28.26 3.56
C LEU A 164 -6.84 28.12 5.10
N LEU A 165 -5.71 27.63 5.64
CA LEU A 165 -5.45 27.53 7.08
C LEU A 165 -5.29 28.88 7.77
N GLU A 166 -4.66 29.86 7.12
CA GLU A 166 -4.61 31.25 7.62
C GLU A 166 -5.99 31.91 7.53
N SER A 167 -6.78 31.64 6.49
CA SER A 167 -8.18 32.10 6.43
C SER A 167 -9.02 31.51 7.58
N ILE A 168 -8.90 30.21 7.85
CA ILE A 168 -9.59 29.51 8.96
C ILE A 168 -9.13 30.07 10.32
N ARG A 169 -7.82 30.23 10.53
CA ARG A 169 -7.27 30.82 11.76
C ARG A 169 -7.67 32.29 11.93
N SER A 170 -7.68 33.07 10.86
CA SER A 170 -8.10 34.48 10.88
C SER A 170 -9.59 34.65 11.15
N ALA A 171 -10.41 33.64 10.81
CA ALA A 171 -11.81 33.56 11.19
C ALA A 171 -12.03 33.11 12.64
N GLY A 172 -10.95 32.91 13.42
CA GLY A 172 -11.02 32.50 14.82
C GLY A 172 -11.33 31.02 15.03
N VAL A 173 -11.27 30.19 13.98
CA VAL A 173 -11.57 28.77 14.06
C VAL A 173 -10.27 27.99 14.29
N ASP A 174 -10.19 27.27 15.41
CA ASP A 174 -9.09 26.34 15.66
C ASP A 174 -9.18 25.14 14.70
N ALA A 175 -8.07 24.80 14.03
CA ALA A 175 -8.02 23.66 13.12
C ALA A 175 -8.35 22.33 13.82
N ALA A 176 -8.00 22.18 15.11
CA ALA A 176 -8.38 21.01 15.88
C ALA A 176 -9.87 21.00 16.24
N GLU A 177 -10.48 22.16 16.48
CA GLU A 177 -11.92 22.31 16.69
C GLU A 177 -12.71 22.02 15.41
N LEU A 178 -12.23 22.50 14.27
CA LEU A 178 -12.77 22.15 12.95
C LEU A 178 -12.68 20.64 12.70
N GLY A 179 -11.54 20.02 13.01
CA GLY A 179 -11.36 18.57 12.92
C GLY A 179 -12.35 17.79 13.81
N ARG A 180 -12.57 18.25 15.05
CA ARG A 180 -13.57 17.66 15.96
C ARG A 180 -15.00 17.83 15.43
N ALA A 181 -15.34 19.01 14.94
CA ALA A 181 -16.66 19.30 14.37
C ALA A 181 -16.93 18.44 13.13
N LEU A 182 -15.93 18.25 12.27
CA LEU A 182 -16.00 17.38 11.10
C LEU A 182 -16.11 15.90 11.48
N SER A 183 -15.41 15.46 12.54
CA SER A 183 -15.44 14.05 12.99
C SER A 183 -16.82 13.58 13.46
N GLY A 184 -17.69 14.50 13.88
CA GLY A 184 -19.06 14.20 14.30
C GLY A 184 -20.09 14.15 13.18
N ARG A 185 -19.71 14.45 11.94
CA ARG A 185 -20.67 14.54 10.82
C ARG A 185 -20.85 13.18 10.14
N SER A 186 -22.08 12.91 9.72
CA SER A 186 -22.42 11.70 8.95
C SER A 186 -21.82 11.67 7.54
N ASP A 187 -21.50 12.84 6.97
CA ASP A 187 -20.93 13.02 5.63
C ASP A 187 -19.39 13.09 5.61
N ILE A 188 -18.72 12.87 6.75
CA ILE A 188 -17.27 12.97 6.85
C ILE A 188 -16.53 12.02 5.89
N SER A 189 -17.12 10.85 5.62
CA SER A 189 -16.54 9.87 4.69
C SER A 189 -16.55 10.39 3.24
N GLU A 190 -17.57 11.13 2.85
CA GLU A 190 -17.67 11.75 1.52
C GLU A 190 -16.66 12.89 1.39
N ILE A 191 -16.55 13.74 2.42
CA ILE A 191 -15.56 14.83 2.49
C ILE A 191 -14.13 14.27 2.41
N LEU A 192 -13.83 13.23 3.18
CA LEU A 192 -12.53 12.56 3.14
C LEU A 192 -12.28 11.89 1.79
N SER A 193 -13.30 11.29 1.16
CA SER A 193 -13.16 10.67 -0.15
C SER A 193 -12.77 11.70 -1.23
N VAL A 194 -13.34 12.90 -1.17
CA VAL A 194 -12.99 14.00 -2.09
C VAL A 194 -11.57 14.49 -1.81
N LEU A 195 -11.19 14.68 -0.54
CA LEU A 195 -9.82 15.09 -0.18
C LEU A 195 -8.78 14.05 -0.64
N LEU A 196 -9.00 12.77 -0.33
CA LEU A 196 -8.12 11.65 -0.70
C LEU A 196 -8.16 11.32 -2.20
N SER A 197 -9.15 11.80 -2.95
CA SER A 197 -9.19 11.67 -4.42
C SER A 197 -8.13 12.50 -5.13
N THR A 198 -7.56 13.49 -4.43
CA THR A 198 -6.48 14.32 -4.92
C THR A 198 -5.13 13.80 -4.42
N LYS A 199 -4.09 13.87 -5.26
CA LYS A 199 -2.72 13.51 -4.84
C LYS A 199 -2.28 14.33 -3.63
N SER A 200 -2.51 15.64 -3.64
CA SER A 200 -2.12 16.52 -2.52
C SER A 200 -2.85 16.18 -1.22
N GLY A 201 -4.14 15.82 -1.27
CA GLY A 201 -4.88 15.41 -0.08
C GLY A 201 -4.50 14.01 0.42
N LEU A 202 -4.20 13.07 -0.49
CA LEU A 202 -3.64 11.77 -0.13
C LEU A 202 -2.25 11.91 0.50
N THR A 203 -1.34 12.63 -0.14
CA THR A 203 0.01 12.91 0.39
C THR A 203 -0.06 13.65 1.72
N ALA A 204 -0.95 14.64 1.86
CA ALA A 204 -1.12 15.33 3.15
C ALA A 204 -1.62 14.37 4.24
N ALA A 205 -2.53 13.45 3.91
CA ALA A 205 -3.00 12.42 4.84
C ALA A 205 -1.89 11.42 5.19
N GLU A 206 -1.10 10.97 4.21
CA GLU A 206 0.06 10.08 4.41
C GLU A 206 1.12 10.75 5.28
N VAL A 207 1.50 11.99 4.99
CA VAL A 207 2.42 12.81 5.81
C VAL A 207 1.89 12.95 7.23
N ALA A 208 0.60 13.22 7.41
CA ALA A 208 -0.01 13.32 8.73
C ALA A 208 0.01 11.99 9.49
N ILE A 209 -0.24 10.87 8.81
CA ILE A 209 -0.14 9.52 9.39
C ILE A 209 1.30 9.22 9.79
N VAL A 210 2.27 9.47 8.91
CA VAL A 210 3.70 9.26 9.19
C VAL A 210 4.16 10.14 10.35
N ALA A 211 3.77 11.41 10.39
CA ALA A 211 4.07 12.30 11.52
C ALA A 211 3.53 11.73 12.84
N ARG A 212 2.25 11.33 12.88
CA ARG A 212 1.66 10.72 14.07
C ARG A 212 2.34 9.42 14.49
N ARG A 213 2.79 8.61 13.52
CA ARG A 213 3.55 7.38 13.79
C ARG A 213 4.94 7.69 14.37
N ARG A 214 5.60 8.75 13.92
CA ARG A 214 6.87 9.22 14.50
C ARG A 214 6.69 9.70 15.93
N ASP A 215 5.63 10.48 16.19
CA ASP A 215 5.31 10.93 17.55
C ASP A 215 5.10 9.73 18.49
N LEU A 216 4.32 8.74 18.07
CA LEU A 216 4.10 7.52 18.84
C LEU A 216 5.42 6.76 19.10
N VAL A 217 6.29 6.60 18.10
CA VAL A 217 7.58 5.92 18.29
C VAL A 217 8.46 6.68 19.29
N SER A 218 8.46 8.01 19.22
CA SER A 218 9.17 8.86 20.18
C SER A 218 8.65 8.65 21.60
N GLU A 219 7.32 8.67 21.79
CA GLU A 219 6.68 8.39 23.08
C GLU A 219 7.03 7.00 23.63
N LEU A 220 7.00 5.97 22.77
CA LEU A 220 7.34 4.60 23.15
C LEU A 220 8.82 4.45 23.51
N LYS A 221 9.71 5.17 22.83
CA LYS A 221 11.16 5.17 23.14
C LYS A 221 11.41 5.76 24.52
N GLU A 222 10.77 6.87 24.85
CA GLU A 222 10.92 7.49 26.16
C GLU A 222 10.27 6.65 27.27
N LEU A 223 9.11 6.04 26.99
CA LEU A 223 8.48 5.10 27.92
C LEU A 223 9.37 3.89 28.19
N ALA A 224 9.96 3.28 27.15
CA ALA A 224 10.84 2.12 27.29
C ALA A 224 12.11 2.43 28.11
N LYS A 225 12.64 3.66 28.04
CA LYS A 225 13.79 4.11 28.84
C LYS A 225 13.43 4.51 30.26
N THR A 226 12.14 4.69 30.58
CA THR A 226 11.73 5.17 31.90
C THR A 226 11.86 4.03 32.93
N PRO A 227 12.67 4.19 34.01
CA PRO A 227 12.79 3.17 35.05
C PRO A 227 11.44 2.87 35.71
N GLY A 228 11.21 1.61 36.06
CA GLY A 228 9.95 1.11 36.62
C GLY A 228 8.82 0.93 35.61
N THR A 229 9.07 1.15 34.32
CA THR A 229 8.07 0.88 33.28
C THR A 229 7.77 -0.62 33.21
N THR A 230 6.49 -0.95 33.32
CA THR A 230 5.99 -2.33 33.34
C THR A 230 5.58 -2.83 31.95
N GLU A 231 5.48 -4.15 31.81
CA GLU A 231 4.93 -4.82 30.62
C GLU A 231 3.53 -4.31 30.27
N THR A 232 2.64 -4.19 31.26
CA THR A 232 1.27 -3.68 31.08
C THR A 232 1.25 -2.26 30.51
N GLN A 233 2.16 -1.39 30.96
CA GLN A 233 2.27 -0.03 30.43
C GLN A 233 2.72 -0.05 28.97
N MET A 234 3.71 -0.87 28.61
CA MET A 234 4.16 -1.03 27.22
C MET A 234 3.06 -1.62 26.34
N HIS A 235 2.39 -2.69 26.77
CA HIS A 235 1.29 -3.28 26.02
C HIS A 235 0.15 -2.26 25.79
N LYS A 236 -0.19 -1.45 26.80
CA LYS A 236 -1.20 -0.38 26.66
C LYS A 236 -0.76 0.70 25.68
N ALA A 237 0.50 1.12 25.73
CA ALA A 237 1.03 2.18 24.86
C ALA A 237 1.16 1.71 23.40
N ILE A 238 1.58 0.46 23.17
CA ILE A 238 1.61 -0.15 21.82
C ILE A 238 0.18 -0.25 21.26
N GLY A 239 -0.77 -0.72 22.07
CA GLY A 239 -2.18 -0.76 21.70
C GLY A 239 -2.43 -1.54 20.40
N LYS A 240 -2.99 -0.87 19.38
CA LYS A 240 -3.29 -1.44 18.06
C LYS A 240 -2.26 -1.10 16.98
N ASN A 241 -1.10 -0.57 17.37
CA ASN A 241 -0.07 -0.10 16.44
C ASN A 241 0.84 -1.23 15.94
N TYR A 242 0.27 -2.29 15.38
CA TYR A 242 1.00 -3.49 14.98
C TYR A 242 2.00 -3.29 13.84
N TRP A 243 1.90 -2.16 13.13
CA TRP A 243 2.87 -1.73 12.14
C TRP A 243 4.28 -1.57 12.74
N LEU A 244 4.41 -1.38 14.06
CA LEU A 244 5.70 -1.35 14.79
C LEU A 244 6.54 -2.60 14.56
N PHE A 245 5.90 -3.75 14.31
CA PHE A 245 6.59 -5.03 14.09
C PHE A 245 7.02 -5.24 12.63
N GLY A 246 6.74 -4.26 11.74
CA GLY A 246 7.07 -4.28 10.31
C GLY A 246 5.87 -4.46 9.35
N GLY A 247 6.12 -4.28 8.05
CA GLY A 247 5.08 -4.28 7.00
C GLY A 247 4.65 -5.66 6.48
N ARG A 248 5.06 -6.75 7.15
CA ARG A 248 4.80 -8.13 6.67
C ARG A 248 3.45 -8.70 7.11
N TYR A 249 2.68 -7.96 7.91
CA TYR A 249 1.43 -8.44 8.48
C TYR A 249 0.23 -7.89 7.72
N SER A 250 -0.71 -8.77 7.43
CA SER A 250 -1.98 -8.45 6.75
C SER A 250 -3.12 -8.21 7.75
N GLY A 251 -2.93 -8.56 9.03
CA GLY A 251 -3.92 -8.35 10.07
C GLY A 251 -3.52 -8.94 11.42
N VAL A 252 -4.48 -8.99 12.34
CA VAL A 252 -4.35 -9.61 13.67
C VAL A 252 -5.41 -10.69 13.79
N ALA A 253 -5.00 -11.89 14.19
CA ALA A 253 -5.92 -12.98 14.41
C ALA A 253 -6.75 -12.75 15.67
N ASP A 254 -8.00 -13.20 15.68
CA ASP A 254 -8.88 -13.03 16.84
C ASP A 254 -8.35 -13.84 18.04
N ARG A 255 -7.91 -13.13 19.09
CA ARG A 255 -7.30 -13.68 20.31
C ARG A 255 -8.14 -14.76 20.98
N ARG A 256 -9.47 -14.72 20.84
CA ARG A 256 -10.37 -15.68 21.52
C ARG A 256 -10.36 -17.07 20.91
N HIS A 257 -9.79 -17.23 19.72
CA HIS A 257 -9.98 -18.45 18.94
C HIS A 257 -8.67 -19.22 18.70
N ILE A 258 -7.47 -18.65 18.93
CA ILE A 258 -6.20 -19.23 18.47
C ILE A 258 -5.78 -20.50 19.25
N THR A 259 -6.00 -20.53 20.55
CA THR A 259 -5.96 -21.75 21.36
C THR A 259 -6.91 -21.61 22.53
N ILE A 260 -7.46 -22.73 22.98
CA ILE A 260 -8.49 -22.78 24.02
C ILE A 260 -7.95 -22.37 25.41
N LEU A 261 -6.63 -22.37 25.63
CA LEU A 261 -6.02 -22.23 26.96
C LEU A 261 -4.90 -21.19 27.10
N ASP A 262 -4.28 -20.73 26.00
CA ASP A 262 -3.17 -19.76 26.07
C ASP A 262 -3.63 -18.35 25.66
N GLN A 263 -3.28 -17.36 26.49
CA GLN A 263 -3.51 -15.94 26.20
C GLN A 263 -2.29 -15.39 25.47
N TYR A 264 -2.39 -15.29 24.13
CA TYR A 264 -1.36 -14.63 23.32
C TYR A 264 -1.44 -13.11 23.46
N ASP A 265 -0.31 -12.44 23.65
CA ASP A 265 -0.27 -10.98 23.67
C ASP A 265 -0.67 -10.42 22.32
N ILE A 266 0.06 -10.72 21.23
CA ILE A 266 -0.30 -10.20 19.91
C ILE A 266 -0.11 -11.27 18.83
N PRO A 267 -1.19 -11.92 18.37
CA PRO A 267 -1.12 -12.87 17.27
C PRO A 267 -1.31 -12.18 15.91
N LEU A 268 -0.22 -11.94 15.20
CA LEU A 268 -0.21 -11.28 13.90
C LEU A 268 -0.34 -12.29 12.76
N ILE A 269 -1.06 -11.92 11.70
CA ILE A 269 -1.18 -12.74 10.49
C ILE A 269 -0.20 -12.19 9.46
N CYS A 270 0.71 -13.02 8.98
CA CYS A 270 1.63 -12.67 7.90
C CYS A 270 0.90 -12.61 6.55
N ALA A 271 1.48 -11.90 5.58
CA ALA A 271 0.94 -11.82 4.22
C ALA A 271 0.80 -13.19 3.51
N ASP A 272 1.58 -14.20 3.93
CA ASP A 272 1.50 -15.58 3.44
C ASP A 272 0.52 -16.47 4.22
N GLY A 273 -0.24 -15.90 5.16
CA GLY A 273 -1.23 -16.60 5.99
C GLY A 273 -0.66 -17.31 7.21
N SER A 274 0.68 -17.30 7.40
CA SER A 274 1.30 -17.85 8.61
C SER A 274 1.05 -16.97 9.84
N LEU A 275 1.01 -17.60 11.01
CA LEU A 275 0.85 -16.88 12.28
C LEU A 275 2.20 -16.41 12.83
N HIS A 276 2.26 -15.20 13.36
CA HIS A 276 3.40 -14.69 14.10
C HIS A 276 2.96 -14.18 15.46
N LEU A 277 3.37 -14.90 16.50
CA LEU A 277 3.10 -14.55 17.89
C LEU A 277 4.11 -13.50 18.36
N ILE A 278 3.64 -12.42 18.97
CA ILE A 278 4.49 -11.51 19.74
C ILE A 278 4.22 -11.77 21.22
N GLU A 279 5.29 -11.98 21.98
CA GLU A 279 5.31 -12.03 23.44
C GLU A 279 6.00 -10.76 23.94
N LEU A 280 5.32 -9.98 24.78
CA LEU A 280 5.89 -8.76 25.34
C LEU A 280 6.32 -9.02 26.78
N LYS A 281 7.51 -8.53 27.14
CA LYS A 281 7.97 -8.43 28.53
C LYS A 281 8.28 -6.98 28.88
N GLY A 282 8.49 -6.70 30.17
CA GLY A 282 8.84 -5.35 30.64
C GLY A 282 10.15 -4.82 30.03
N PRO A 283 10.30 -3.50 29.84
CA PRO A 283 11.53 -2.90 29.36
C PRO A 283 12.60 -2.75 30.46
N ASP A 284 12.21 -2.53 31.72
CA ASP A 284 13.15 -2.33 32.83
C ASP A 284 13.60 -3.68 33.42
N ILE A 285 14.66 -4.24 32.85
CA ILE A 285 15.28 -5.50 33.27
C ILE A 285 16.78 -5.26 33.44
N LYS A 286 17.25 -5.27 34.68
CA LYS A 286 18.65 -5.01 35.02
C LYS A 286 19.58 -6.11 34.56
N ASP A 287 19.19 -7.36 34.81
CA ASP A 287 19.98 -8.54 34.47
C ASP A 287 19.60 -9.11 33.09
N LEU A 288 19.26 -8.24 32.13
CA LEU A 288 18.89 -8.64 30.77
C LEU A 288 20.00 -9.49 30.12
N VAL A 289 21.23 -9.11 30.40
CA VAL A 289 22.46 -9.85 30.09
C VAL A 289 23.37 -9.69 31.28
N TYR A 290 24.08 -10.75 31.67
CA TYR A 290 25.04 -10.68 32.77
C TYR A 290 26.33 -11.42 32.42
N LYS A 291 27.39 -11.08 33.13
CA LYS A 291 28.70 -11.71 32.96
C LYS A 291 28.75 -13.03 33.72
N HIS A 292 29.07 -14.10 33.02
CA HIS A 292 29.37 -15.40 33.61
C HIS A 292 30.79 -15.81 33.24
N ARG A 293 31.70 -15.77 34.23
CA ARG A 293 33.14 -15.96 34.04
C ARG A 293 33.69 -14.93 33.04
N SER A 294 34.11 -15.36 31.85
CA SER A 294 34.70 -14.52 30.80
C SER A 294 33.74 -14.16 29.67
N HIS A 295 32.47 -14.58 29.75
CA HIS A 295 31.49 -14.40 28.66
C HIS A 295 30.23 -13.70 29.16
N MET A 296 29.55 -13.00 28.26
CA MET A 296 28.23 -12.44 28.51
C MET A 296 27.17 -13.47 28.12
N ILE A 297 26.17 -13.66 28.98
CA ILE A 297 25.09 -14.64 28.79
C ILE A 297 23.76 -13.91 28.95
N ALA A 298 22.76 -14.34 28.18
CA ALA A 298 21.38 -13.88 28.32
C ALA A 298 20.85 -14.12 29.74
N GLY A 299 20.08 -13.15 30.24
CA GLY A 299 19.39 -13.21 31.53
C GLY A 299 18.32 -14.29 31.59
N THR A 300 17.93 -14.67 32.81
CA THR A 300 16.86 -15.66 33.05
C THR A 300 15.55 -15.25 32.37
N ASP A 301 15.18 -13.96 32.42
CA ASP A 301 13.93 -13.47 31.83
C ASP A 301 13.87 -13.70 30.31
N ILE A 302 15.02 -13.60 29.61
CA ILE A 302 15.12 -13.93 28.18
C ILE A 302 14.84 -15.42 27.95
N HIS A 303 15.47 -16.29 28.76
CA HIS A 303 15.29 -17.73 28.65
C HIS A 303 13.83 -18.16 28.93
N GLU A 304 13.20 -17.57 29.95
CA GLU A 304 11.82 -17.86 30.30
C GLU A 304 10.84 -17.41 29.20
N ALA A 305 10.98 -16.17 28.70
CA ALA A 305 10.12 -15.65 27.65
C ALA A 305 10.28 -16.40 26.31
N ALA A 306 11.51 -16.78 25.96
CA ALA A 306 11.76 -17.62 24.78
C ALA A 306 11.16 -19.02 24.95
N SER A 307 11.30 -19.63 26.14
CA SER A 307 10.72 -20.95 26.44
C SER A 307 9.19 -20.91 26.43
N GLN A 308 8.58 -19.84 26.96
CA GLN A 308 7.15 -19.60 26.88
C GLN A 308 6.67 -19.53 25.42
N SER A 309 7.38 -18.79 24.57
CA SER A 309 7.10 -18.70 23.14
C SER A 309 7.25 -20.06 22.43
N MET A 310 8.25 -20.86 22.79
CA MET A 310 8.41 -22.22 22.25
C MET A 310 7.25 -23.13 22.63
N ASN A 311 6.72 -23.01 23.84
CA ASN A 311 5.56 -23.79 24.29
C ASN A 311 4.32 -23.46 23.47
N TYR A 312 4.10 -22.18 23.14
CA TYR A 312 3.02 -21.78 22.24
C TYR A 312 3.16 -22.38 20.86
N LEU A 313 4.36 -22.31 20.26
CA LEU A 313 4.62 -22.89 18.95
C LEU A 313 4.41 -24.41 18.95
N ARG A 314 4.85 -25.10 20.01
CA ARG A 314 4.59 -26.53 20.18
C ARG A 314 3.10 -26.84 20.25
N ALA A 315 2.32 -26.05 21.02
CA ALA A 315 0.87 -26.23 21.11
C ALA A 315 0.19 -26.06 19.74
N LEU A 316 0.64 -25.06 18.94
CA LEU A 316 0.16 -24.86 17.57
C LEU A 316 0.56 -26.01 16.64
N ASP A 317 1.75 -26.59 16.79
CA ASP A 317 2.17 -27.75 15.99
C ASP A 317 1.32 -29.00 16.34
N GLU A 318 1.01 -29.20 17.62
CA GLU A 318 0.24 -30.35 18.12
C GLU A 318 -1.25 -30.25 17.75
N GLN A 319 -1.84 -29.06 17.84
CA GLN A 319 -3.28 -28.84 17.65
C GLN A 319 -3.64 -28.25 16.28
N GLY A 320 -2.62 -27.86 15.49
CA GLY A 320 -2.78 -26.96 14.35
C GLY A 320 -3.75 -27.46 13.28
N ALA A 321 -3.71 -28.75 12.93
CA ALA A 321 -4.62 -29.31 11.91
C ALA A 321 -6.11 -29.19 12.31
N THR A 322 -6.40 -29.39 13.60
CA THR A 322 -7.76 -29.26 14.15
C THR A 322 -8.19 -27.79 14.13
N LEU A 323 -7.32 -26.89 14.61
CA LEU A 323 -7.59 -25.45 14.67
C LEU A 323 -7.76 -24.83 13.28
N GLU A 324 -6.89 -25.17 12.33
CA GLU A 324 -7.00 -24.72 10.93
C GLU A 324 -8.33 -25.15 10.29
N THR A 325 -8.81 -26.36 10.60
CA THR A 325 -10.10 -26.83 10.12
C THR A 325 -11.24 -26.03 10.76
N GLN A 326 -11.15 -25.76 12.06
CA GLN A 326 -12.12 -24.96 12.77
C GLN A 326 -12.21 -23.52 12.21
N TYR A 327 -11.09 -22.82 12.04
CA TYR A 327 -11.10 -21.45 11.49
C TYR A 327 -11.64 -21.39 10.09
N ARG A 328 -11.30 -22.37 9.26
CA ARG A 328 -11.82 -22.43 7.89
C ARG A 328 -13.33 -22.56 7.88
N ASN A 329 -13.88 -23.41 8.75
CA ASN A 329 -15.31 -23.70 8.79
C ASN A 329 -16.13 -22.59 9.47
N GLU A 330 -15.61 -22.00 10.55
CA GLU A 330 -16.35 -21.03 11.36
C GLU A 330 -16.13 -19.59 10.91
N LEU A 331 -14.91 -19.24 10.50
CA LEU A 331 -14.51 -17.86 10.19
C LEU A 331 -14.24 -17.65 8.69
N GLY A 332 -14.17 -18.72 7.89
CA GLY A 332 -13.81 -18.63 6.48
C GLY A 332 -12.36 -18.22 6.24
N VAL A 333 -11.50 -18.32 7.26
CA VAL A 333 -10.09 -17.90 7.19
C VAL A 333 -9.17 -19.12 7.18
N GLN A 334 -8.13 -19.08 6.35
CA GLN A 334 -7.10 -20.11 6.30
C GLN A 334 -5.81 -19.58 6.92
N TYR A 335 -5.44 -20.09 8.09
CA TYR A 335 -4.14 -19.88 8.71
C TYR A 335 -3.21 -21.05 8.41
N ASP A 336 -1.90 -20.77 8.35
CA ASP A 336 -0.85 -21.78 8.38
C ASP A 336 -0.19 -21.76 9.77
N LEU A 337 -0.62 -22.67 10.63
CA LEU A 337 -0.15 -22.74 12.01
C LEU A 337 1.17 -23.51 12.13
N ARG A 338 1.45 -24.41 11.18
CA ARG A 338 2.71 -25.17 11.14
C ARG A 338 3.92 -24.29 10.85
N ARG A 339 3.73 -23.21 10.10
CA ARG A 339 4.77 -22.21 9.82
C ARG A 339 4.80 -21.08 10.84
N ALA A 340 4.07 -21.21 11.96
CA ALA A 340 4.01 -20.17 12.96
C ALA A 340 5.40 -19.82 13.52
N ARG A 341 5.61 -18.55 13.83
CA ARG A 341 6.83 -18.02 14.45
C ARG A 341 6.48 -17.22 15.69
N ALA A 342 7.48 -16.93 16.52
CA ALA A 342 7.33 -16.05 17.66
C ALA A 342 8.44 -15.00 17.73
N THR A 343 8.11 -13.82 18.22
CA THR A 343 9.06 -12.78 18.60
C THR A 343 8.83 -12.37 20.04
N VAL A 344 9.88 -12.42 20.84
CA VAL A 344 9.90 -11.89 22.20
C VAL A 344 10.46 -10.47 22.15
N VAL A 345 9.71 -9.51 22.66
CA VAL A 345 10.18 -8.14 22.87
C VAL A 345 10.41 -7.93 24.35
N ILE A 346 11.67 -7.76 24.75
CA ILE A 346 12.07 -7.80 26.15
C ILE A 346 13.22 -6.84 26.44
N GLY A 347 13.09 -6.08 27.52
CA GLY A 347 14.17 -5.23 28.01
C GLY A 347 14.47 -4.04 27.10
N HIS A 348 15.19 -3.07 27.65
CA HIS A 348 15.86 -2.01 26.91
C HIS A 348 17.32 -1.97 27.38
N GLN A 349 18.28 -1.90 26.44
CA GLN A 349 19.71 -2.06 26.75
C GLN A 349 20.17 -1.08 27.85
N ASP A 350 19.60 0.13 27.90
CA ASP A 350 19.96 1.15 28.91
C ASP A 350 19.69 0.76 30.35
N HIS A 351 18.74 -0.13 30.61
CA HIS A 351 18.48 -0.61 31.97
C HIS A 351 19.47 -1.67 32.42
N ALA A 352 20.16 -2.32 31.47
CA ALA A 352 21.15 -3.35 31.72
C ALA A 352 22.60 -2.82 31.70
N VAL A 353 22.83 -1.65 31.09
CA VAL A 353 24.18 -1.06 31.03
C VAL A 353 24.70 -0.73 32.43
N SER A 354 25.94 -1.12 32.68
CA SER A 354 26.67 -0.87 33.93
C SER A 354 28.15 -0.61 33.64
N GLU A 355 28.97 -0.34 34.66
CA GLU A 355 30.42 -0.15 34.49
C GLU A 355 31.10 -1.35 33.80
N GLU A 356 30.57 -2.55 33.95
CA GLU A 356 31.12 -3.78 33.37
C GLU A 356 30.44 -4.23 32.06
N LEU A 357 29.31 -3.61 31.70
CA LEU A 357 28.45 -4.06 30.60
C LEU A 357 28.03 -2.89 29.70
N SER A 358 28.56 -2.87 28.47
CA SER A 358 28.18 -1.92 27.43
C SER A 358 26.99 -2.39 26.60
N ARG A 359 26.27 -1.46 25.95
CA ARG A 359 25.17 -1.78 25.01
C ARG A 359 25.60 -2.80 23.95
N ARG A 360 26.77 -2.61 23.35
CA ARG A 360 27.31 -3.51 22.32
C ARG A 360 27.47 -4.95 22.83
N GLN A 361 27.83 -5.12 24.10
CA GLN A 361 27.95 -6.46 24.70
C GLN A 361 26.56 -7.08 24.92
N VAL A 362 25.56 -6.30 25.32
CA VAL A 362 24.16 -6.74 25.40
C VAL A 362 23.68 -7.21 24.03
N ASP A 363 23.86 -6.39 22.99
CA ASP A 363 23.46 -6.72 21.61
C ASP A 363 24.14 -8.00 21.10
N HIS A 364 25.44 -8.16 21.38
CA HIS A 364 26.19 -9.36 21.00
C HIS A 364 25.70 -10.61 21.73
N ALA A 365 25.37 -10.50 23.02
CA ALA A 365 24.86 -11.63 23.79
C ALA A 365 23.47 -12.06 23.29
N ILE A 366 22.56 -11.10 23.04
CA ILE A 366 21.23 -11.39 22.46
C ILE A 366 21.36 -11.96 21.06
N ARG A 367 22.26 -11.44 20.22
CA ARG A 367 22.51 -12.01 18.88
C ARG A 367 23.03 -13.45 18.95
N SER A 368 23.94 -13.72 19.88
CA SER A 368 24.47 -15.08 20.10
C SER A 368 23.38 -16.01 20.63
N TYR A 369 22.48 -15.49 21.47
CA TYR A 369 21.30 -16.20 21.93
C TYR A 369 20.35 -16.53 20.77
N ASN A 370 20.03 -15.57 19.90
CA ASN A 370 19.18 -15.83 18.73
C ASN A 370 19.79 -16.82 17.73
N ALA A 371 21.12 -16.93 17.65
CA ALA A 371 21.79 -17.77 16.66
C ALA A 371 21.45 -19.27 16.74
N HIS A 372 20.92 -19.76 17.87
CA HIS A 372 20.48 -21.15 18.03
C HIS A 372 18.95 -21.32 18.09
N LEU A 373 18.18 -20.23 17.94
CA LEU A 373 16.72 -20.27 17.90
C LEU A 373 16.24 -20.37 16.44
N SER A 374 15.33 -21.30 16.15
CA SER A 374 14.87 -21.56 14.77
C SER A 374 13.56 -20.85 14.40
N ARG A 375 12.63 -20.71 15.34
CA ARG A 375 11.28 -20.11 15.15
C ARG A 375 10.93 -19.04 16.18
N VAL A 376 11.85 -18.74 17.10
CA VAL A 376 11.73 -17.69 18.10
C VAL A 376 12.84 -16.68 17.85
N GLU A 377 12.50 -15.40 17.92
CA GLU A 377 13.45 -14.30 17.84
C GLU A 377 13.29 -13.43 19.09
N VAL A 378 14.39 -13.11 19.76
CA VAL A 378 14.41 -12.18 20.89
C VAL A 378 14.96 -10.84 20.43
N LEU A 379 14.25 -9.76 20.72
CA LEU A 379 14.69 -8.41 20.42
C LEU A 379 14.40 -7.46 21.59
N THR A 380 15.17 -6.39 21.72
CA THR A 380 14.89 -5.37 22.74
C THR A 380 13.87 -4.36 22.26
N TYR A 381 13.30 -3.58 23.16
CA TYR A 381 12.47 -2.43 22.78
C TYR A 381 13.24 -1.41 21.94
N ALA A 382 14.55 -1.24 22.16
CA ALA A 382 15.34 -0.38 21.29
C ALA A 382 15.39 -0.94 19.86
N ASP A 383 15.63 -2.24 19.70
CA ASP A 383 15.68 -2.89 18.38
C ASP A 383 14.35 -2.75 17.61
N LEU A 384 13.23 -2.97 18.32
CA LEU A 384 11.88 -2.81 17.76
C LEU A 384 11.64 -1.37 17.29
N LEU A 385 11.85 -0.41 18.19
CA LEU A 385 11.48 0.98 17.96
C LEU A 385 12.42 1.68 16.98
N ASP A 386 13.71 1.32 16.98
CA ASP A 386 14.65 1.79 15.97
C ASP A 386 14.32 1.21 14.59
N SER A 387 13.86 -0.04 14.51
CA SER A 387 13.43 -0.63 13.25
C SER A 387 12.15 0.01 12.73
N ALA A 388 11.19 0.30 13.62
CA ALA A 388 9.98 1.03 13.28
C ALA A 388 10.29 2.47 12.79
N GLU A 389 11.19 3.18 13.47
CA GLU A 389 11.63 4.51 13.05
C GLU A 389 12.31 4.48 11.67
N ARG A 390 13.21 3.52 11.43
CA ARG A 390 13.86 3.35 10.12
C ARG A 390 12.83 3.10 9.02
N ALA A 391 11.81 2.28 9.27
CA ALA A 391 10.75 2.03 8.30
C ALA A 391 10.01 3.32 7.91
N LEU A 392 9.75 4.21 8.88
CA LEU A 392 9.13 5.53 8.63
C LEU A 392 10.03 6.53 7.89
N ASN A 393 11.35 6.30 7.83
CA ASN A 393 12.27 7.13 7.05
C ASN A 393 12.37 6.67 5.60
N PHE A 394 12.30 5.36 5.34
CA PHE A 394 12.22 4.80 3.99
C PHE A 394 10.97 5.27 3.23
N ASP A 395 9.84 5.45 3.92
CA ASP A 395 8.62 5.99 3.31
C ASP A 395 8.80 7.42 2.75
N VAL A 396 9.81 8.19 3.21
CA VAL A 396 10.07 9.56 2.71
C VAL A 396 11.05 9.57 1.54
N GLU A 397 12.05 8.70 1.52
CA GLU A 397 13.04 8.63 0.43
C GLU A 397 12.48 8.04 -0.87
N MET A 398 11.39 7.27 -0.81
CA MET A 398 10.72 6.75 -2.01
C MET A 398 9.84 7.79 -2.73
N ASP A 399 9.53 8.90 -2.06
CA ASP A 399 8.71 10.00 -2.58
C ASP A 399 9.53 11.25 -3.00
N SER A 400 10.85 11.23 -2.77
CA SER A 400 11.83 12.23 -3.25
C SER A 400 12.53 11.75 -4.52
#